data_AF-A0A517DWU3-F1
#
_entry.id   AF-A0A517DWU3-F1
#
_cell.length_a   1.000
_cell.length_b   1.000
_cell.length_c   1.000
_cell.angle_alpha   90.00
_cell.angle_beta   90.00
_cell.angle_gamma   90.00
#
_symmetry.space_group_name_H-M   'P 1'
#
loop_
_entity.id
_entity.type
_entity.pdbx_description
1 polymer ?
#
loop_
_entity_poly.entity_id
_entity_poly.type
_entity_poly.pdbx_seq_one_letter_code
_entity_poly.pdbx_strand_id
1 'polypeptide(L)' 'MLKNVPHQLSIYSVLYDKIPSNHILKIIAGNVDFSFINELLKDSYCQHLGRPAKEPEMLA' A
#
# COMPACT_ATOMS: atom_id res chain seq x y z
N MET A 1 6.38 -9.39 12.44
CA MET A 1 5.18 -10.12 11.97
C MET A 1 4.31 -9.13 11.23
N LEU A 2 4.20 -9.25 9.91
CA LEU A 2 3.32 -8.44 9.07
C LEU A 2 1.87 -8.82 9.43
N LYS A 3 1.20 -7.95 10.17
CA LYS A 3 -0.21 -8.15 10.50
C LYS A 3 -1.04 -7.64 9.32
N ASN A 4 -2.09 -8.38 8.95
CA ASN A 4 -3.22 -7.91 8.11
C ASN A 4 -4.00 -6.81 8.85
N VAL A 5 -3.34 -5.69 9.18
CA VAL A 5 -4.01 -4.54 9.80
C VAL A 5 -4.62 -3.71 8.68
N PRO A 6 -5.86 -3.21 8.82
CA PRO A 6 -6.36 -2.19 7.92
C PRO A 6 -5.34 -1.05 7.88
N HIS A 7 -4.80 -0.85 6.68
CA HIS A 7 -3.93 0.28 6.34
C HIS A 7 -4.56 1.57 6.87
N GLN A 8 -3.81 2.39 7.60
CA GLN A 8 -4.35 3.65 8.13
C GLN A 8 -4.60 4.60 6.95
N LEU A 9 -5.83 4.55 6.44
CA LEU A 9 -6.32 5.40 5.37
C LEU A 9 -6.74 6.75 5.95
N SER A 10 -6.56 7.81 5.16
CA SER A 10 -7.15 9.11 5.46
C SER A 10 -8.68 8.99 5.53
N ILE A 11 -9.34 9.84 6.34
CA ILE A 11 -10.81 9.93 6.36
C ILE A 11 -11.41 10.21 4.98
N TYR A 12 -10.63 10.82 4.08
CA TYR A 12 -11.04 11.12 2.71
C TYR A 12 -10.92 9.93 1.75
N SER A 13 -10.38 8.78 2.17
CA SER A 13 -10.25 7.58 1.33
C SER A 13 -11.59 7.07 0.81
N VAL A 14 -12.68 7.30 1.54
CA VAL A 14 -14.06 7.00 1.11
C VAL A 14 -14.46 7.69 -0.19
N LEU A 15 -13.79 8.78 -0.57
CA LEU A 15 -14.01 9.46 -1.85
C LEU A 15 -13.56 8.61 -3.04
N TYR A 16 -12.60 7.70 -2.85
CA TYR A 16 -12.15 6.77 -3.89
C TYR A 16 -13.28 5.85 -4.36
N ASP A 17 -14.20 5.47 -3.46
CA ASP A 17 -15.36 4.65 -3.83
C ASP A 17 -16.35 5.40 -4.72
N LYS A 18 -16.32 6.74 -4.72
CA LYS A 18 -17.24 7.59 -5.49
C LYS A 18 -16.78 7.82 -6.93
N ILE A 19 -15.55 7.49 -7.30
CA ILE A 19 -15.06 7.71 -8.67
C ILE A 19 -15.53 6.60 -9.63
N PRO A 20 -15.78 6.90 -10.92
CA PRO A 20 -16.18 5.91 -11.93
C PRO A 20 -15.18 4.76 -12.09
N SER A 21 -15.64 3.58 -12.53
CA SER A 21 -14.75 2.41 -12.74
C SER A 21 -13.68 2.64 -13.80
N ASN A 22 -13.95 3.48 -14.81
CA ASN A 22 -12.99 3.87 -15.84
C ASN A 22 -12.10 5.05 -15.43
N HIS A 23 -12.11 5.44 -14.15
CA HIS A 23 -11.22 6.49 -13.65
C HIS A 23 -9.77 6.00 -13.63
N ILE A 24 -8.83 6.87 -14.01
CA ILE A 24 -7.41 6.56 -14.15
C ILE A 24 -6.81 5.88 -12.91
N LEU A 25 -7.18 6.32 -11.69
CA LEU A 25 -6.69 5.73 -10.44
C LEU A 25 -7.16 4.28 -10.23
N LYS A 26 -8.37 3.92 -10.67
CA LYS A 26 -8.86 2.53 -10.59
C LYS A 26 -8.21 1.66 -11.66
N ILE A 27 -7.96 2.22 -12.84
CA ILE A 27 -7.22 1.54 -13.90
C ILE A 27 -5.79 1.25 -13.43
N ILE A 28 -5.08 2.23 -12.88
CA ILE A 28 -3.72 2.05 -12.36
C ILE A 28 -3.72 0.99 -11.25
N ALA A 29 -4.59 1.11 -10.25
CA ALA A 29 -4.67 0.15 -9.15
C ALA A 29 -4.98 -1.29 -9.61
N GLY A 30 -5.74 -1.46 -10.70
CA GLY A 30 -6.04 -2.78 -11.26
C GLY A 30 -4.93 -3.38 -12.14
N ASN A 31 -3.93 -2.58 -12.56
CA ASN A 31 -2.87 -3.02 -13.48
C ASN A 31 -1.47 -2.98 -12.87
N VAL A 32 -1.31 -2.42 -11.67
CA VAL A 32 -0.03 -2.29 -11.00
C VAL A 32 -0.04 -3.12 -9.72
N ASP A 33 0.90 -4.05 -9.62
CA ASP A 33 1.13 -4.89 -8.45
C ASP A 33 2.48 -4.54 -7.82
N PHE A 34 2.44 -4.11 -6.56
CA PHE A 34 3.61 -3.72 -5.77
C PHE A 34 3.99 -4.75 -4.69
N SER A 35 3.33 -5.91 -4.66
CA SER A 35 3.58 -6.97 -3.67
C SER A 35 5.04 -7.45 -3.64
N PHE A 36 5.79 -7.26 -4.73
CA PHE A 36 7.20 -7.64 -4.84
C PHE A 36 8.14 -6.75 -4.00
N ILE A 37 7.75 -5.51 -3.66
CA ILE A 37 8.68 -4.53 -3.07
C ILE A 37 9.16 -5.00 -1.69
N ASN A 38 8.29 -5.63 -0.91
CA ASN A 38 8.61 -6.10 0.43
C ASN A 38 9.70 -7.18 0.43
N GLU A 39 9.62 -8.14 -0.49
CA GLU A 39 10.70 -9.13 -0.63
C GLU A 39 11.97 -8.50 -1.23
N LEU A 40 11.83 -7.60 -2.20
CA LEU A 40 12.97 -6.91 -2.82
C LEU A 40 13.80 -6.10 -1.80
N LEU A 41 13.14 -5.42 -0.86
CA LEU A 41 13.78 -4.51 0.09
C LEU A 41 14.02 -5.14 1.47
N LYS A 42 13.68 -6.42 1.65
CA LYS A 42 13.74 -7.14 2.93
C LYS A 42 15.08 -6.96 3.66
N ASP A 43 16.18 -7.09 2.93
CA ASP A 43 17.54 -6.98 3.49
C ASP A 43 17.94 -5.54 3.84
N SER A 44 17.20 -4.55 3.33
CA SER A 44 17.38 -3.13 3.68
C SER A 44 16.68 -2.75 4.99
N TYR A 45 15.78 -3.59 5.52
CA TYR A 45 15.06 -3.34 6.76
C TYR A 45 15.64 -4.11 7.95
N CYS A 46 15.76 -3.45 9.10
CA CYS A 46 16.09 -4.13 10.35
C CYS A 46 14.88 -4.88 10.89
N GLN A 47 14.94 -6.21 10.92
CA GLN A 47 13.85 -7.08 11.38
C GLN A 47 13.50 -6.89 12.87
N HIS A 48 14.44 -6.37 13.67
CA HIS A 48 14.33 -6.38 15.14
C HIS A 48 14.33 -5.00 15.78
N LEU A 49 14.90 -3.98 15.13
CA LEU A 49 15.14 -2.65 15.73
C LEU A 49 14.72 -1.48 14.81
N GLY A 50 13.76 -1.71 13.91
CA GLY A 50 13.21 -0.68 13.02
C GLY A 50 12.02 0.09 13.61
N ARG A 51 11.84 1.35 13.20
CA ARG A 51 10.51 1.97 13.27
C ARG A 51 9.57 1.22 12.33
N PRO A 52 8.27 1.06 12.66
CA PRO A 52 7.31 0.54 11.69
C PRO A 52 7.39 1.39 10.42
N ALA A 53 7.83 0.78 9.31
CA ALA A 53 7.82 1.43 8.02
C ALA A 53 6.37 1.47 7.52
N LYS A 54 5.98 2.58 6.89
CA LYS A 54 4.74 2.59 6.11
C LYS A 54 5.01 1.70 4.89
N GLU A 55 4.17 0.70 4.66
CA GLU A 55 4.35 -0.25 3.56
C GLU A 55 4.57 0.51 2.24
N PRO A 56 5.57 0.15 1.43
CA PRO A 56 5.81 0.80 0.13
C PRO A 56 4.59 0.74 -0.79
N GLU A 57 3.77 -0.30 -0.62
CA GLU A 57 2.49 -0.53 -1.28
C GLU A 57 1.43 0.55 -0.93
N MET A 58 1.66 1.37 0.12
CA MET A 58 0.75 2.43 0.59
C MET A 58 0.83 3.75 -0.22
N LEU A 59 1.49 3.75 -1.39
CA LEU A 59 1.45 4.87 -2.34
C LEU A 59 0.19 4.82 -3.25
N ALA A 60 -0.84 4.07 -2.83
CA ALA A 60 -2.15 4.02 -3.47
C ALA A 60 -3.02 5.25 -3.16
#